data_AF-A0A947A3K9-F1
#
_entry.id   AF-A0A947A3K9-F1
#
_cell.length_a   1.000
_cell.length_b   1.000
_cell.length_c   1.000
_cell.angle_alpha   90.00
_cell.angle_beta   90.00
_cell.angle_gamma   90.00
#
_symmetry.space_group_name_H-M   'P 1'
#
loop_
_entity.id
_entity.type
_entity.pdbx_description
1 polymer ?
#
loop_
_entity_poly.entity_id
_entity_poly.type
_entity_poly.pdbx_seq_one_letter_code
_entity_poly.pdbx_strand_id
1 'polypeptide(L)' 'MIFKIRIILDMEEDIFRDVEIEGSSTLEDLHNTITQSFGFLGNEMASFYTCDDRWNQEDEIPLFD' A
#
# COMPACT_ATOMS: atom_id res chain seq x y z
N MET A 1 -5.96 -11.80 12.45
CA MET A 1 -6.01 -10.46 13.10
C MET A 1 -6.30 -9.48 11.98
N ILE A 2 -7.23 -8.55 12.16
CA ILE A 2 -7.53 -7.54 11.13
C ILE A 2 -6.65 -6.31 11.37
N PHE A 3 -5.94 -5.87 10.34
CA PHE A 3 -5.27 -4.58 10.32
C PHE A 3 -6.19 -3.53 9.69
N LYS A 4 -6.22 -2.32 10.27
CA LYS A 4 -6.84 -1.16 9.67
C LYS A 4 -5.73 -0.23 9.19
N ILE A 5 -5.65 -0.02 7.88
CA ILE A 5 -4.57 0.73 7.24
C ILE A 5 -5.17 1.96 6.57
N ARG A 6 -4.57 3.13 6.82
CA ARG A 6 -4.88 4.35 6.07
C ARG A 6 -3.88 4.52 4.95
N ILE A 7 -4.37 4.65 3.72
CA ILE A 7 -3.59 4.92 2.52
C ILE A 7 -3.82 6.38 2.15
N ILE A 8 -2.74 7.16 2.07
CA ILE A 8 -2.77 8.56 1.67
C ILE A 8 -2.18 8.64 0.26
N LEU A 9 -2.92 9.22 -0.67
CA LEU A 9 -2.46 9.44 -2.02
C LEU A 9 -1.61 10.71 -2.06
N ASP A 10 -0.39 10.62 -2.58
CA ASP A 10 0.54 11.74 -2.68
C ASP A 10 0.12 12.67 -3.83
N MET A 11 -0.78 13.61 -3.53
CA MET A 11 -1.29 14.61 -4.47
C MET A 11 -1.67 15.90 -3.73
N GLU A 12 -1.93 16.98 -4.48
CA GLU A 12 -2.24 18.30 -3.91
C GLU A 12 -3.53 18.31 -3.08
N GLU A 13 -4.51 17.47 -3.44
CA GLU A 13 -5.74 17.30 -2.68
C GLU A 13 -5.58 16.19 -1.62
N ASP A 14 -6.18 16.39 -0.45
CA ASP A 14 -6.19 15.38 0.62
C ASP A 14 -7.10 14.20 0.26
N ILE A 15 -6.56 13.20 -0.44
CA ILE A 15 -7.26 11.96 -0.77
C ILE A 15 -6.69 10.79 0.03
N PHE A 16 -7.54 10.12 0.79
CA PHE A 16 -7.17 8.91 1.51
C PHE A 16 -8.26 7.83 1.43
N ARG A 17 -7.86 6.60 1.75
CA ARG A 17 -8.74 5.42 1.92
C ARG A 17 -8.35 4.70 3.18
N ASP A 18 -9.34 4.29 3.96
CA ASP A 18 -9.15 3.36 5.07
C ASP A 18 -9.58 1.97 4.59
N VAL A 19 -8.73 0.97 4.76
CA VAL A 19 -9.00 -0.42 4.37
C VAL A 19 -8.78 -1.35 5.55
N GLU A 20 -9.54 -2.44 5.55
CA GLU A 20 -9.36 -3.55 6.49
C GLU A 20 -8.76 -4.73 5.74
N ILE A 21 -7.68 -5.31 6.28
CA ILE A 21 -6.99 -6.44 5.67
C ILE A 21 -6.67 -7.51 6.71
N GLU A 22 -6.76 -8.78 6.31
CA GLU A 22 -6.36 -9.90 7.16
C GLU A 22 -4.84 -9.87 7.34
N GLY A 23 -4.37 -10.11 8.56
CA GLY A 23 -2.94 -10.15 8.87
C GLY A 23 -2.20 -11.33 8.24
N SER A 24 -2.91 -12.25 7.58
CA SER A 24 -2.34 -13.31 6.76
C SER A 24 -2.28 -12.96 5.26
N SER A 25 -2.80 -11.80 4.85
CA SER A 25 -2.74 -11.33 3.47
C SER A 25 -1.31 -10.96 3.06
N THR A 26 -1.04 -11.06 1.75
CA THR A 26 0.25 -10.74 1.15
C THR A 26 0.35 -9.25 0.80
N LEU A 27 1.56 -8.78 0.47
CA LEU A 27 1.75 -7.43 -0.07
C LEU A 27 1.09 -7.26 -1.45
N GLU A 28 0.97 -8.33 -2.23
CA GLU A 28 0.23 -8.33 -3.49
C GLU A 28 -1.28 -8.11 -3.24
N ASP A 29 -1.87 -8.79 -2.25
CA ASP A 29 -3.26 -8.56 -1.84
C ASP A 29 -3.49 -7.10 -1.39
N LEU A 30 -2.53 -6.54 -0.64
CA LEU A 30 -2.59 -5.14 -0.21
C LEU A 30 -2.49 -4.19 -1.40
N HIS A 31 -1.58 -4.43 -2.34
CA HIS A 31 -1.46 -3.65 -3.57
C HIS A 31 -2.75 -3.68 -4.40
N ASN A 32 -3.32 -4.87 -4.63
CA ASN A 32 -4.58 -5.03 -5.34
C ASN A 32 -5.74 -4.31 -4.65
N THR A 33 -5.77 -4.33 -3.32
CA THR A 33 -6.76 -3.59 -2.52
C THR A 33 -6.60 -2.09 -2.68
N ILE A 34 -5.36 -1.58 -2.64
CA ILE A 34 -5.05 -0.16 -2.86
C ILE A 34 -5.51 0.26 -4.26
N THR A 35 -5.04 -0.41 -5.31
CA THR A 35 -5.35 -0.04 -6.71
C THR A 35 -6.84 -0.01 -6.98
N GLN A 36 -7.58 -1.03 -6.52
CA GLN A 36 -9.04 -1.07 -6.64
C GLN A 36 -9.73 0.06 -5.86
N SER A 37 -9.25 0.41 -4.66
CA SER A 37 -9.87 1.45 -3.81
C SER A 37 -9.76 2.87 -4.38
N PHE A 38 -8.77 3.10 -5.25
CA PHE A 38 -8.55 4.36 -5.97
C PHE A 38 -9.01 4.31 -7.43
N GLY A 39 -9.44 3.13 -7.94
CA GLY A 39 -9.92 2.97 -9.32
C GLY A 39 -8.80 2.92 -10.37
N PHE A 40 -7.60 2.52 -9.97
CA PHE A 40 -6.49 2.25 -10.89
C PHE A 40 -6.74 0.98 -11.72
N LEU A 41 -6.02 0.85 -12.84
CA LEU A 41 -6.27 -0.23 -13.81
C LEU A 41 -5.68 -1.57 -13.36
N GLY A 42 -4.80 -1.58 -12.35
CA GLY A 42 -4.20 -2.78 -11.78
C GLY A 42 -3.02 -3.32 -12.59
N ASN A 43 -2.47 -2.50 -13.49
CA ASN A 43 -1.29 -2.81 -14.29
C ASN A 43 -0.07 -1.96 -13.91
N GLU A 44 -0.20 -1.16 -12.85
CA GLU A 44 0.84 -0.32 -12.33
C GLU A 44 1.88 -1.17 -11.57
N MET A 45 3.16 -1.00 -11.90
CA MET A 45 4.25 -1.60 -11.12
C MET A 45 4.31 -0.92 -9.75
N ALA A 46 4.60 -1.70 -8.71
CA ALA A 46 4.76 -1.17 -7.37
C ALA A 46 5.81 -1.94 -6.58
N SER A 47 6.42 -1.23 -5.63
CA SER A 47 7.27 -1.78 -4.59
C SER A 47 6.80 -1.23 -3.25
N PHE A 48 6.97 -2.04 -2.20
CA PHE A 48 6.84 -1.57 -0.83
C PHE A 48 8.22 -1.30 -0.26
N TYR A 49 8.29 -0.43 0.75
CA TYR A 49 9.53 -0.14 1.45
C TYR A 49 9.32 -0.27 2.95
N THR A 50 10.33 -0.82 3.62
CA THR A 50 10.43 -0.73 5.07
C THR A 50 10.88 0.67 5.48
N CYS A 51 10.67 1.03 6.75
CA CYS A 51 11.15 2.30 7.28
C CYS A 51 11.49 2.19 8.77
N ASP A 52 12.36 3.09 9.22
CA ASP A 52 12.69 3.26 10.63
C ASP A 52 11.58 4.02 11.39
N ASP A 53 11.74 4.18 12.71
CA ASP A 53 10.80 4.92 13.57
C ASP A 53 10.66 6.41 13.20
N ARG A 54 11.50 6.92 12.30
CA ARG A 54 11.50 8.30 11.81
C ARG A 54 10.98 8.41 10.38
N TRP A 55 10.41 7.33 9.83
CA TRP A 55 9.91 7.25 8.46
C TRP A 55 10.99 7.42 7.38
N ASN A 56 12.26 7.16 7.71
CA ASN A 56 13.29 7.07 6.68
C ASN A 56 13.12 5.75 5.92
N GLN A 57 13.06 5.83 4.59
CA GLN A 57 12.93 4.67 3.72
C GLN A 57 14.18 3.79 3.80
N GLU A 58 13.98 2.47 3.95
CA GLU A 58 15.04 1.47 4.02
C GLU A 58 14.91 0.46 2.86
N ASP A 59 14.79 -0.83 3.15
CA ASP A 59 14.83 -1.91 2.17
C ASP A 59 13.57 -1.93 1.28
N GLU A 60 13.80 -2.14 -0.03
CA GLU A 60 12.76 -2.34 -1.04
C GLU A 60 12.26 -3.79 -1.05
N ILE A 61 10.95 -3.94 -1.18
CA ILE A 61 10.25 -5.19 -1.42
C ILE A 61 9.50 -5.05 -2.75
N PRO A 62 10.11 -5.42 -3.88
CA PRO A 62 9.46 -5.34 -5.18
C PRO A 62 8.34 -6.38 -5.28
N LEU A 63 7.23 -6.02 -5.94
CA LEU A 63 6.14 -6.98 -6.19
C LEU A 63 6.38 -7.88 -7.41
N PHE A 64 7.27 -7.45 -8.31
CA PHE A 64 7.60 -8.16 -9.53
C PHE A 64 9.13 -8.26 -9.65
N ASP A 65 9.64 -9.38 -10.16
CA ASP A 65 11.07 -9.66 -10.38
C ASP A 65 11.68 -8.86 -11.56
#